data_AF-A0A7S0BNC7-F1
#
_entry.id   AF-A0A7S0BNC7-F1
#
_cell.length_a   1.000
_cell.length_b   1.000
_cell.length_c   1.000
_cell.angle_alpha   90.00
_cell.angle_beta   90.00
_cell.angle_gamma   90.00
#
_symmetry.space_group_name_H-M   'P 1'
#
loop_
_entity.id
_entity.type
_entity.pdbx_description
1 polymer ?
#
loop_
_entity_poly.entity_id
_entity_poly.type
_entity_poly.pdbx_seq_one_letter_code
_entity_poly.pdbx_strand_id
1 'polypeptide(L)'
;MKFAGNNLLFSRPLLSFDVKFKSAPHLRLLKEMLTNLFSAPEGHRKTKPFVDHIISFHILDKRIWIRHYQIVQATGGLKPTKAEKSSSSDLVEIGPRLVLSPVRIFSESFYGSTLYENPAFVHPNVVRRMLRKENSKAYERRTIRKQKTEKRKQKLRRERNEVDNIFAE
;
A
#
# COMPACT_ATOMS: atom_id res chain seq x y z
N MET A 1 -17.25 3.95 6.14
CA MET A 1 -17.07 2.55 5.71
C MET A 1 -17.71 1.67 6.78
N LYS A 2 -18.70 0.83 6.45
CA LYS A 2 -19.40 -0.02 7.43
C LYS A 2 -19.05 -1.49 7.14
N PHE A 3 -18.57 -2.21 8.15
CA PHE A 3 -18.41 -3.66 8.10
C PHE A 3 -19.64 -4.31 8.74
N ALA A 4 -20.13 -5.38 8.14
CA ALA A 4 -21.36 -6.06 8.58
C ALA A 4 -21.07 -7.38 9.30
N GLY A 5 -19.88 -7.94 9.12
CA GLY A 5 -19.47 -9.20 9.75
C GLY A 5 -19.11 -9.02 11.21
N ASN A 6 -19.24 -10.10 11.97
CA ASN A 6 -18.75 -10.23 13.34
C ASN A 6 -18.03 -11.58 13.51
N ASN A 7 -17.24 -11.75 14.56
CA ASN A 7 -16.67 -13.05 14.88
C ASN A 7 -16.54 -13.27 16.38
N LEU A 8 -16.53 -14.54 16.77
CA LEU A 8 -16.31 -14.93 18.16
C LEU A 8 -14.91 -14.51 18.63
N LEU A 9 -14.86 -13.72 19.69
CA LEU A 9 -13.60 -13.37 20.35
C LEU A 9 -12.86 -14.65 20.78
N PHE A 10 -11.57 -14.72 20.42
CA PHE A 10 -10.67 -15.86 20.64
C PHE A 10 -10.97 -17.14 19.84
N SER A 11 -11.83 -17.08 18.83
CA SER A 11 -11.85 -18.14 17.81
C SER A 11 -10.54 -18.13 17.00
N ARG A 12 -10.12 -19.29 16.50
CA ARG A 12 -8.89 -19.39 15.70
C ARG A 12 -9.21 -19.04 14.23
N PRO A 13 -8.51 -18.08 13.61
CA PRO A 13 -8.71 -17.76 12.21
C PRO A 13 -8.19 -18.88 11.30
N LEU A 14 -8.86 -19.09 10.17
CA LEU A 14 -8.22 -19.73 9.02
C LEU A 14 -7.38 -18.70 8.28
N LEU A 15 -6.15 -19.05 7.94
CA LEU A 15 -5.26 -18.20 7.17
C LEU A 15 -5.25 -18.68 5.72
N SER A 16 -5.70 -17.82 4.80
CA SER A 16 -5.68 -18.10 3.36
C SER A 16 -4.58 -17.30 2.69
N PHE A 17 -3.64 -17.96 2.04
CA PHE A 17 -2.53 -17.32 1.34
C PHE A 17 -2.61 -17.56 -0.16
N ASP A 18 -2.44 -16.49 -0.94
CA ASP A 18 -2.26 -16.56 -2.39
C ASP A 18 -1.05 -17.45 -2.77
N VAL A 19 -1.17 -18.17 -3.89
CA VAL A 19 -0.12 -19.04 -4.45
C VAL A 19 1.17 -18.26 -4.70
N LYS A 20 1.07 -16.96 -4.99
CA LYS A 20 2.21 -16.06 -5.19
C LYS A 20 3.17 -16.01 -4.00
N PHE A 21 2.73 -16.32 -2.78
CA PHE A 21 3.63 -16.38 -1.63
C PHE A 21 4.72 -17.46 -1.75
N LYS A 22 4.52 -18.46 -2.62
CA LYS A 22 5.51 -19.51 -2.89
C LYS A 22 6.53 -19.13 -3.98
N SER A 23 6.33 -18.03 -4.73
CA SER A 23 7.16 -17.73 -5.91
C SER A 23 8.56 -17.23 -5.56
N ALA A 24 8.71 -16.37 -4.55
CA ALA A 24 9.97 -15.75 -4.17
C ALA A 24 10.36 -16.08 -2.71
N PRO A 25 11.66 -16.16 -2.38
CA PRO A 25 12.12 -16.54 -1.04
C PRO A 25 11.69 -15.55 0.04
N HIS A 26 11.76 -14.24 -0.22
CA HIS A 26 11.30 -13.22 0.71
C HIS A 26 9.78 -13.32 0.98
N LEU A 27 8.98 -13.74 0.00
CA LEU A 27 7.55 -13.95 0.18
C LEU A 27 7.26 -15.20 1.01
N ARG A 28 8.03 -16.29 0.81
CA ARG A 28 7.91 -17.49 1.65
C ARG A 28 8.21 -17.16 3.12
N LEU A 29 9.26 -16.40 3.37
CA LEU A 29 9.59 -15.93 4.72
C LEU A 29 8.47 -15.08 5.31
N LEU A 30 7.93 -14.13 4.55
CA LEU A 30 6.79 -13.32 5.00
C LEU A 30 5.55 -14.17 5.28
N LYS A 31 5.28 -15.21 4.51
CA LYS A 31 4.18 -16.14 4.76
C LYS A 31 4.32 -16.83 6.12
N GLU A 32 5.51 -17.36 6.43
CA GLU A 32 5.76 -18.01 7.72
C GLU A 32 5.64 -17.03 8.89
N MET A 33 6.20 -15.83 8.75
CA MET A 33 6.08 -14.77 9.76
C MET A 33 4.62 -14.37 10.01
N LEU A 34 3.84 -14.16 8.95
CA LEU A 34 2.43 -13.80 9.05
C LEU A 34 1.59 -14.96 9.63
N THR A 35 1.95 -16.20 9.32
CA THR A 35 1.32 -17.38 9.92
C THR A 35 1.53 -17.38 11.43
N ASN A 36 2.75 -17.15 11.90
CA ASN A 36 3.05 -17.07 13.33
C ASN A 36 2.41 -15.87 14.02
N LEU A 37 2.24 -14.74 13.31
CA LEU A 37 1.65 -13.53 13.86
C LEU A 37 0.12 -13.63 14.01
N PHE A 38 -0.57 -14.19 13.02
CA PHE A 38 -2.03 -14.22 12.96
C PHE A 38 -2.64 -15.54 13.45
N SER A 39 -1.83 -16.58 13.66
CA SER A 39 -2.28 -17.84 14.24
C SER A 39 -2.07 -17.87 15.76
N ALA A 40 -2.94 -18.61 16.44
CA ALA A 40 -2.73 -18.97 17.84
C ALA A 40 -2.16 -20.39 17.94
N PRO A 41 -1.18 -20.63 18.83
CA PRO A 41 -0.64 -21.96 19.05
C PRO A 41 -1.74 -22.88 19.58
N GLU A 42 -1.57 -24.17 19.29
CA GLU A 42 -2.50 -25.19 19.77
C GLU A 42 -2.49 -25.26 21.30
N GLY A 43 -3.67 -25.43 21.92
CA GLY A 43 -3.80 -25.53 23.37
C GLY A 43 -3.66 -24.21 24.13
N HIS A 44 -3.61 -23.06 23.46
CA HIS A 44 -3.56 -21.77 24.16
C HIS A 44 -4.82 -21.57 25.02
N ARG A 45 -4.64 -21.27 26.32
CA ARG A 45 -5.73 -21.24 27.31
C ARG A 45 -6.97 -20.42 26.92
N LYS A 46 -6.79 -19.36 26.13
CA LYS A 46 -7.88 -18.46 25.71
C LYS A 46 -8.56 -18.88 24.41
N THR A 47 -7.99 -19.81 23.62
CA THR A 47 -8.55 -20.16 22.32
C THR A 47 -9.82 -20.98 22.46
N LYS A 48 -10.82 -20.63 21.67
CA LYS A 48 -12.06 -21.40 21.55
C LYS A 48 -11.94 -22.38 20.38
N PRO A 49 -12.59 -23.56 20.45
CA PRO A 49 -12.44 -24.62 19.45
C PRO A 49 -13.13 -24.34 18.11
N PHE A 50 -13.87 -23.23 17.98
CA PHE A 50 -14.63 -22.89 16.79
C PHE A 50 -13.83 -22.08 15.79
N VAL A 51 -14.11 -22.30 14.51
CA VAL A 51 -13.58 -21.56 13.38
C VAL A 51 -14.72 -20.75 12.78
N ASP A 52 -14.68 -19.44 12.99
CA ASP A 52 -15.76 -18.50 12.64
C ASP A 52 -15.32 -17.47 11.59
N HIS A 53 -14.02 -17.34 11.36
CA HIS A 53 -13.48 -16.30 10.49
C HIS A 53 -12.21 -16.71 9.74
N ILE A 54 -11.96 -16.01 8.65
CA ILE A 54 -10.83 -16.19 7.74
C ILE A 54 -10.09 -14.87 7.59
N ILE A 55 -8.77 -14.93 7.67
CA ILE A 55 -7.88 -13.83 7.28
C ILE A 55 -7.24 -14.22 5.95
N SER A 56 -7.50 -13.44 4.91
CA SER A 56 -7.00 -13.69 3.57
C SER A 56 -5.87 -12.73 3.21
N PHE A 57 -4.77 -13.28 2.68
CA PHE A 57 -3.57 -12.58 2.25
C PHE A 57 -3.42 -12.71 0.74
N HIS A 58 -3.54 -11.59 0.03
CA HIS A 58 -3.42 -11.52 -1.43
C HIS A 58 -2.25 -10.63 -1.85
N ILE A 59 -1.53 -11.03 -2.89
CA ILE A 59 -0.47 -10.19 -3.46
C ILE A 59 -0.98 -9.53 -4.74
N LEU A 60 -1.17 -8.21 -4.67
CA LEU A 60 -1.60 -7.35 -5.76
C LEU A 60 -0.74 -6.09 -5.77
N ASP A 61 -0.26 -5.69 -6.95
CA ASP A 61 0.62 -4.53 -7.15
C ASP A 61 1.86 -4.51 -6.25
N LYS A 62 2.46 -5.69 -6.05
CA LYS A 62 3.63 -5.91 -5.17
C LYS A 62 3.37 -5.50 -3.70
N ARG A 63 2.11 -5.43 -3.30
CA ARG A 63 1.66 -5.18 -1.93
C ARG A 63 0.86 -6.38 -1.43
N ILE A 64 0.88 -6.58 -0.13
CA ILE A 64 0.13 -7.62 0.55
C ILE A 64 -1.16 -7.00 1.05
N TRP A 65 -2.27 -7.46 0.50
CA TRP A 65 -3.62 -7.06 0.88
C TRP A 65 -4.13 -8.07 1.90
N ILE A 66 -4.57 -7.56 3.04
CA ILE A 66 -5.15 -8.36 4.11
C ILE A 66 -6.63 -8.02 4.22
N ARG A 67 -7.45 -9.06 4.27
CA ARG A 67 -8.89 -8.98 4.42
C ARG A 67 -9.35 -9.95 5.49
N HIS A 68 -10.37 -9.56 6.24
CA HIS A 68 -10.90 -10.33 7.36
C HIS A 68 -12.40 -10.58 7.18
N TYR A 69 -12.77 -11.85 7.08
CA TYR A 69 -14.11 -12.30 6.73
C TYR A 69 -14.67 -13.24 7.81
N GLN A 70 -15.95 -13.10 8.09
CA GLN A 70 -16.76 -14.07 8.82
C GLN A 70 -17.17 -15.19 7.88
N ILE A 71 -17.18 -16.42 8.39
CA ILE A 71 -17.73 -17.59 7.69
C ILE A 71 -19.21 -17.69 8.07
N VAL A 72 -20.09 -17.44 7.10
CA VAL A 72 -21.53 -17.63 7.28
C VAL A 72 -21.88 -18.99 6.71
N GLN A 73 -22.17 -19.96 7.58
CA GLN A 73 -22.73 -21.23 7.15
C GLN A 73 -24.21 -21.03 6.85
N ALA A 74 -24.68 -21.48 5.69
CA ALA A 74 -26.08 -21.36 5.26
C ALA A 74 -27.06 -22.23 6.10
N THR A 75 -26.58 -22.96 7.10
CA THR A 75 -27.38 -23.95 7.83
C THR A 75 -27.91 -23.36 9.14
N GLY A 76 -29.04 -22.66 9.05
CA GLY A 76 -29.87 -22.39 10.22
C GLY A 76 -30.37 -23.71 10.83
N GLY A 77 -29.78 -24.15 11.93
CA GLY A 77 -30.37 -25.03 12.95
C GLY A 77 -30.78 -26.47 12.58
N LEU A 78 -30.85 -26.86 11.31
CA LEU A 78 -31.24 -28.22 10.91
C LEU A 78 -30.02 -29.08 10.62
N LYS A 79 -29.97 -30.26 11.26
CA LYS A 79 -28.93 -31.27 11.10
C LYS A 79 -28.65 -31.53 9.61
N PRO A 80 -27.38 -31.53 9.15
CA PRO A 80 -27.07 -31.73 7.74
C PRO A 80 -27.44 -33.16 7.33
N THR A 81 -28.41 -33.29 6.42
CA THR A 81 -28.63 -34.52 5.67
C THR A 81 -27.44 -34.71 4.72
N LYS A 82 -26.98 -35.95 4.54
CA LYS A 82 -25.71 -36.31 3.87
C LYS A 82 -25.58 -35.87 2.39
N ALA A 83 -26.59 -35.20 1.82
CA ALA A 83 -26.72 -34.87 0.40
C ALA A 83 -26.26 -33.45 0.00
N GLU A 84 -26.08 -32.52 0.94
CA GLU A 84 -25.76 -31.11 0.62
C GLU A 84 -24.29 -30.75 0.93
N LYS A 85 -23.34 -31.60 0.55
CA LYS A 85 -21.89 -31.39 0.77
C LYS A 85 -21.26 -30.28 -0.09
N SER A 86 -22.05 -29.53 -0.84
CA SER A 86 -21.65 -28.30 -1.52
C SER A 86 -22.35 -27.10 -0.90
N SER A 87 -22.32 -26.98 0.44
CA SER A 87 -22.81 -25.80 1.15
C SER A 87 -21.96 -24.60 0.75
N SER A 88 -22.47 -23.74 -0.14
CA SER A 88 -21.89 -22.43 -0.41
C SER A 88 -21.81 -21.67 0.90
N SER A 89 -20.61 -21.60 1.47
CA SER A 89 -20.37 -20.80 2.67
C SER A 89 -20.12 -19.37 2.21
N ASP A 90 -20.99 -18.46 2.61
CA ASP A 90 -20.85 -17.05 2.26
C ASP A 90 -19.84 -16.39 3.20
N LEU A 91 -19.11 -15.42 2.67
CA LEU A 91 -18.12 -14.66 3.42
C LEU A 91 -18.58 -13.22 3.59
N VAL A 92 -18.74 -12.77 4.84
CA VAL A 92 -19.13 -11.40 5.16
C VAL A 92 -17.94 -10.66 5.77
N GLU A 93 -17.64 -9.46 5.29
CA GLU A 93 -16.46 -8.73 5.75
C GLU A 93 -16.65 -8.13 7.16
N ILE A 94 -15.72 -8.45 8.07
CA ILE A 94 -15.65 -7.94 9.46
C ILE A 94 -14.74 -6.71 9.55
N GLY A 95 -13.63 -6.73 8.81
CA GLY A 95 -12.55 -5.75 8.93
C GLY A 95 -11.58 -6.03 10.11
N PRO A 96 -10.48 -5.26 10.23
CA PRO A 96 -10.06 -4.14 9.38
C PRO A 96 -9.47 -4.59 8.03
N ARG A 97 -9.43 -3.66 7.06
CA ARG A 97 -8.71 -3.81 5.79
C ARG A 97 -7.29 -3.29 5.93
N LEU A 98 -6.29 -4.11 5.64
CA LEU A 98 -4.88 -3.68 5.70
C LEU A 98 -4.19 -3.88 4.35
N VAL A 99 -3.21 -3.01 4.07
CA VAL A 99 -2.31 -3.14 2.93
C VAL A 99 -0.90 -2.93 3.43
N LEU A 100 -0.07 -3.96 3.32
CA LEU A 100 1.33 -3.93 3.71
C LEU A 100 2.21 -3.86 2.47
N SER A 101 3.26 -3.04 2.54
CA SER A 101 4.33 -3.00 1.54
C SER A 101 5.62 -3.35 2.25
N PRO A 102 6.26 -4.50 1.96
CA PRO A 102 7.55 -4.82 2.55
C PRO A 102 8.57 -3.76 2.14
N VAL A 103 9.35 -3.25 3.10
CA VAL A 103 10.37 -2.22 2.87
C VAL A 103 11.73 -2.88 2.80
N ARG A 104 12.17 -3.47 3.91
CA ARG A 104 13.44 -4.19 4.05
C ARG A 104 13.30 -5.38 4.99
N ILE A 105 14.18 -6.36 4.84
CA ILE A 105 14.34 -7.51 5.74
C ILE A 105 15.79 -7.50 6.21
N PHE A 106 15.98 -7.53 7.53
CA PHE A 106 17.29 -7.58 8.18
C PHE A 106 17.63 -9.01 8.60
N SER A 107 18.91 -9.29 8.76
CA SER A 107 19.38 -10.61 9.19
C SER A 107 19.06 -10.92 10.65
N GLU A 108 18.97 -9.90 11.51
CA GLU A 108 18.76 -10.06 12.95
C GLU A 108 17.52 -9.29 13.43
N SER A 109 17.25 -9.40 14.74
CA SER A 109 16.13 -8.73 15.38
C SER A 109 16.40 -7.22 15.47
N PHE A 110 15.71 -6.43 14.65
CA PHE A 110 15.80 -4.96 14.58
C PHE A 110 17.10 -4.34 14.04
N TYR A 111 18.17 -5.12 13.84
CA TYR A 111 19.43 -4.65 13.26
C TYR A 111 20.07 -5.70 12.34
N GLY A 112 21.27 -5.40 11.83
CA GLY A 112 22.06 -6.32 11.01
C GLY A 112 22.07 -5.95 9.53
N SER A 113 22.64 -6.85 8.73
CA SER A 113 22.76 -6.66 7.29
C SER A 113 21.38 -6.71 6.60
N THR A 114 21.23 -5.95 5.50
CA THR A 114 19.99 -5.97 4.71
C THR A 114 19.99 -7.18 3.79
N LEU A 115 19.12 -8.15 4.07
CA LEU A 115 18.96 -9.36 3.26
C LEU A 115 18.08 -9.12 2.02
N TYR A 116 17.13 -8.20 2.15
CA TYR A 116 16.22 -7.85 1.06
C TYR A 116 15.80 -6.38 1.20
N GLU A 117 15.79 -5.68 0.08
CA GLU A 117 15.22 -4.34 -0.07
C GLU A 117 14.24 -4.35 -1.23
N ASN A 118 13.05 -3.80 -1.02
CA ASN A 118 12.02 -3.78 -2.05
C ASN A 118 12.27 -2.64 -3.06
N PRO A 119 12.62 -2.93 -4.32
CA PRO A 119 12.91 -1.88 -5.31
C PRO A 119 11.67 -1.09 -5.71
N ALA A 120 10.46 -1.62 -5.49
CA ALA A 120 9.22 -0.95 -5.82
C ALA A 120 8.73 0.00 -4.71
N PHE A 121 9.33 -0.06 -3.51
CA PHE A 121 8.90 0.78 -2.40
C PHE A 121 9.51 2.18 -2.51
N VAL A 122 8.66 3.19 -2.62
CA VAL A 122 9.06 4.59 -2.54
C VAL A 122 8.54 5.18 -1.24
N HIS A 123 9.44 5.74 -0.45
CA HIS A 123 9.07 6.34 0.82
C HIS A 123 8.15 7.57 0.61
N PRO A 124 7.05 7.74 1.37
CA PRO A 124 6.11 8.85 1.18
C PRO A 124 6.77 10.23 1.26
N ASN A 125 7.82 10.38 2.08
CA ASN A 125 8.56 11.65 2.17
C ASN A 125 9.32 11.99 0.88
N VAL A 126 9.81 10.99 0.15
CA VAL A 126 10.46 11.20 -1.15
C VAL A 126 9.43 11.71 -2.15
N VAL A 127 8.24 11.10 -2.20
CA VAL A 127 7.13 11.55 -3.05
C VAL A 127 6.73 13.00 -2.71
N ARG A 128 6.55 13.32 -1.42
CA ARG A 128 6.24 14.68 -0.97
C ARG A 128 7.33 15.69 -1.35
N ARG A 129 8.61 15.30 -1.19
CA ARG A 129 9.76 16.14 -1.57
C ARG A 129 9.79 16.39 -3.08
N MET A 130 9.53 15.36 -3.90
CA MET A 130 9.43 15.49 -5.36
C MET A 130 8.31 16.45 -5.76
N LEU A 131 7.10 16.27 -5.21
CA LEU A 131 5.96 17.15 -5.47
C LEU A 131 6.25 18.61 -5.09
N ARG A 132 6.86 18.84 -3.92
CA ARG A 132 7.29 20.18 -3.49
C ARG A 132 8.32 20.79 -4.44
N LYS A 133 9.29 19.99 -4.90
CA LYS A 133 10.32 20.43 -5.86
C LYS A 133 9.72 20.74 -7.24
N GLU A 134 8.70 20.00 -7.68
CA GLU A 134 7.99 20.32 -8.93
C GLU A 134 7.21 21.63 -8.82
N ASN A 135 6.53 21.84 -7.70
CA ASN A 135 5.82 23.09 -7.44
C ASN A 135 6.78 24.29 -7.36
N SER A 136 7.99 24.12 -6.81
CA SER A 136 8.99 25.20 -6.76
C SER A 136 9.56 25.57 -8.14
N LYS A 137 9.56 24.65 -9.12
CA LYS A 137 9.99 24.95 -10.50
C LYS A 137 9.12 26.01 -11.17
N ALA A 138 7.88 26.22 -10.72
CA ALA A 138 7.03 27.29 -11.25
C ALA A 138 7.64 28.68 -11.00
N TYR A 139 8.23 28.89 -9.81
CA TYR A 139 8.95 30.12 -9.49
C TYR A 139 10.21 30.26 -10.35
N GLU A 140 11.01 29.21 -10.45
CA GLU A 140 12.22 29.19 -11.27
C GLU A 140 11.92 29.52 -12.74
N ARG A 141 10.85 28.94 -13.31
CA ARG A 141 10.37 29.24 -14.67
C ARG A 141 9.98 30.71 -14.84
N ARG A 142 9.34 31.34 -13.83
CA ARG A 142 9.00 32.77 -13.87
C ARG A 142 10.25 33.63 -13.89
N THR A 143 11.24 33.33 -13.06
CA THR A 143 12.51 34.05 -13.00
C THR A 143 13.28 33.94 -14.32
N ILE A 144 13.39 32.72 -14.87
CA ILE A 144 14.02 32.48 -16.18
C ILE A 144 13.28 33.24 -17.29
N ARG A 145 11.94 33.25 -17.28
CA ARG A 145 11.14 33.99 -18.28
C ARG A 145 11.36 35.50 -18.19
N LYS A 146 11.49 36.06 -16.97
CA LYS A 146 11.79 37.47 -16.76
C LYS A 146 13.17 37.83 -17.33
N GLN A 147 14.20 37.04 -17.00
CA GLN A 147 15.56 37.23 -17.51
C GLN A 147 15.63 37.12 -19.05
N LYS A 148 14.94 36.14 -19.66
CA LYS A 148 14.87 36.01 -21.13
C LYS A 148 14.20 37.23 -21.77
N THR A 149 13.15 37.76 -21.15
CA THR A 149 12.45 38.96 -21.64
C THR A 149 13.35 40.19 -21.58
N GLU A 150 14.09 40.38 -20.48
CA GLU A 150 15.04 41.49 -20.35
C GLU A 150 16.18 41.39 -21.38
N LYS A 151 16.78 40.22 -21.56
CA LYS A 151 17.81 40.00 -22.60
C LYS A 151 17.26 40.30 -24.00
N ARG A 152 16.00 39.90 -24.29
CA ARG A 152 15.35 40.23 -25.56
C ARG A 152 15.14 41.74 -25.73
N LYS A 153 14.71 42.45 -24.67
CA LYS A 153 14.57 43.92 -24.68
C LYS A 153 15.91 44.62 -24.88
N GLN A 154 16.96 44.17 -24.21
CA GLN A 154 18.31 44.71 -24.40
C GLN A 154 18.80 44.52 -25.84
N LYS A 155 18.60 43.34 -26.43
CA LYS A 155 18.96 43.08 -27.84
C LYS A 155 18.14 43.91 -28.83
N LEU A 156 16.90 44.26 -28.47
CA LEU A 156 16.01 45.11 -29.28
C LEU A 156 16.22 46.61 -29.07
N ARG A 157 17.04 47.03 -28.09
CA ARG A 157 17.42 48.45 -27.98
C ARG A 157 18.24 48.78 -29.22
N ARG A 158 17.65 49.58 -30.11
CA ARG A 158 18.39 50.28 -31.16
C ARG A 158 19.36 51.26 -30.50
N GLU A 159 20.55 51.35 -31.07
CA GLU A 159 21.46 52.45 -30.77
C GLU A 159 20.79 53.76 -31.19
N ARG A 160 21.00 54.80 -30.39
CA ARG A 160 20.41 56.12 -30.65
C ARG A 160 21.08 56.69 -31.88
N ASN A 161 20.31 56.99 -32.93
CA ASN A 161 20.86 57.57 -34.14
C ASN A 161 21.14 59.06 -33.91
N GLU A 162 22.21 59.59 -34.49
CA GLU A 162 22.61 60.99 -34.34
C GLU A 162 21.54 61.97 -34.86
N VAL A 163 20.70 61.52 -35.80
CA VAL A 163 19.59 62.27 -36.40
C VAL A 163 18.30 62.28 -35.56
N ASP A 164 18.22 61.55 -34.45
CA ASP A 164 16.98 61.41 -33.64
C ASP A 164 16.58 62.72 -32.90
N ASN A 165 17.46 63.73 -32.83
CA ASN A 165 17.19 65.02 -32.17
C ASN A 165 16.82 66.16 -33.13
N ILE A 166 16.69 65.92 -34.44
CA ILE A 166 16.56 66.99 -35.45
C ILE A 166 15.25 67.79 -35.35
N PHE A 167 14.20 67.23 -34.74
CA PHE A 167 12.87 67.88 -34.65
C PHE A 167 12.47 68.24 -33.21
N ALA A 168 13.41 68.31 -32.27
CA ALA A 168 13.14 68.78 -30.92
C ALA A 168 13.22 70.33 -30.87
N GLU A 169 12.23 70.99 -31.46
CA GLU A 169 11.91 72.42 -31.28
C GLU A 169 10.48 72.56 -30.74
#